data_AF-A0A1H9W8A5-F1
#
_entry.id   AF-A0A1H9W8A5-F1
#
_cell.length_a   1.000
_cell.length_b   1.000
_cell.length_c   1.000
_cell.angle_alpha   90.00
_cell.angle_beta   90.00
_cell.angle_gamma   90.00
#
_symmetry.space_group_name_H-M   'P 1'
#
loop_
_entity.id
_entity.type
_entity.pdbx_description
1 polymer ?
#
loop_
_entity_poly.entity_id
_entity_poly.type
_entity_poly.pdbx_seq_one_letter_code
_entity_poly.pdbx_strand_id
1 'polypeptide(L)'
;MSDLISSVSTAISLASRLREISKNIEDAEFKNLVADLSLELADAKMKIATLVSENAEMKEKIQALTSATGEVCPKCNNRTFELISTRPHPTFGELGSKERQYECSGCGFSEAKMVDP
;
A
#
# COMPACT_ATOMS: atom_id res chain seq x y z
N MET A 1 -11.14 5.98 -1.82
CA MET A 1 -11.68 4.59 -1.87
C MET A 1 -13.07 4.49 -1.26
N SER A 2 -13.36 5.21 -0.15
CA SER A 2 -14.73 5.38 0.35
C SER A 2 -15.71 5.87 -0.71
N ASP A 3 -15.24 6.76 -1.60
CA ASP A 3 -16.07 7.40 -2.62
C ASP A 3 -16.54 6.42 -3.72
N LEU A 4 -15.78 5.34 -3.95
CA LEU A 4 -16.17 4.30 -4.91
C LEU A 4 -17.30 3.43 -4.33
N ILE A 5 -17.18 3.04 -3.05
CA ILE A 5 -18.22 2.25 -2.36
C ILE A 5 -19.52 3.06 -2.22
N SER A 6 -19.42 4.37 -1.95
CA SER A 6 -20.60 5.24 -1.86
C SER A 6 -21.25 5.44 -3.23
N SER A 7 -20.47 5.62 -4.30
CA SER A 7 -20.98 5.71 -5.67
C SER A 7 -21.73 4.45 -6.09
N VAL A 8 -21.16 3.26 -5.86
CA VAL A 8 -21.82 1.99 -6.16
C VAL A 8 -23.06 1.77 -5.30
N SER A 9 -23.04 2.18 -4.03
CA SER A 9 -24.24 2.12 -3.17
C SER A 9 -25.37 3.03 -3.68
N THR A 10 -25.00 4.18 -4.25
CA THR A 10 -25.95 5.07 -4.92
C THR A 10 -26.52 4.41 -6.18
N ALA A 11 -25.68 3.77 -7.00
CA ALA A 11 -26.12 3.02 -8.18
C ALA A 11 -27.08 1.87 -7.82
N ILE A 12 -26.80 1.12 -6.75
CA ILE A 12 -27.71 0.07 -6.25
C ILE A 12 -29.06 0.66 -5.83
N SER A 13 -29.04 1.83 -5.18
CA SER A 13 -30.27 2.53 -4.78
C SER A 13 -31.09 2.98 -6.00
N LEU A 14 -30.41 3.45 -7.07
CA LEU A 14 -31.05 3.80 -8.34
C LEU A 14 -31.60 2.56 -9.07
N ALA A 15 -30.86 1.45 -9.11
CA ALA A 15 -31.33 0.19 -9.67
C ALA A 15 -32.55 -0.36 -8.91
N SER A 16 -32.58 -0.19 -7.58
CA SER A 16 -33.74 -0.54 -6.76
C SER A 16 -34.97 0.28 -7.12
N ARG A 17 -34.81 1.60 -7.33
CA ARG A 17 -35.90 2.47 -7.81
C ARG A 17 -36.36 2.09 -9.22
N LEU A 18 -35.44 1.78 -10.13
CA LEU A 18 -35.75 1.25 -11.46
C LEU A 18 -36.55 -0.04 -11.39
N ARG A 19 -36.23 -0.93 -10.44
CA ARG A 19 -36.97 -2.18 -10.19
C ARG A 19 -38.37 -1.94 -9.65
N GLU A 20 -38.58 -0.91 -8.83
CA GLU A 20 -39.92 -0.53 -8.39
C GLU A 20 -40.77 -0.02 -9.56
N ILE A 21 -40.19 0.81 -10.42
CA ILE A 21 -40.85 1.32 -11.63
C ILE A 21 -41.17 0.16 -12.60
N SER A 22 -40.24 -0.79 -12.77
CA SER A 22 -40.42 -1.91 -13.69
C SER A 22 -41.60 -2.80 -13.36
N LYS A 23 -42.05 -2.86 -12.10
CA LYS A 23 -43.26 -3.62 -11.71
C LYS A 23 -44.51 -3.18 -12.47
N ASN A 24 -44.59 -1.92 -12.85
CA ASN A 24 -45.72 -1.34 -13.57
C ASN A 24 -45.58 -1.40 -15.10
N ILE A 25 -44.49 -1.99 -15.61
CA ILE A 25 -44.20 -2.13 -17.03
C ILE A 25 -44.40 -3.60 -17.41
N GLU A 26 -45.19 -3.88 -18.46
CA GLU A 26 -45.37 -5.24 -19.00
C GLU A 26 -44.27 -5.60 -20.01
N ASP A 27 -43.01 -5.37 -19.61
CA ASP A 27 -41.82 -5.73 -20.38
C ASP A 27 -40.95 -6.67 -19.55
N ALA A 28 -40.94 -7.93 -19.93
CA ALA A 28 -40.18 -8.97 -19.25
C ALA A 28 -38.66 -8.83 -19.46
N GLU A 29 -38.24 -8.33 -20.62
CA GLU A 29 -36.82 -8.12 -20.94
C GLU A 29 -36.26 -7.00 -20.07
N PHE A 30 -36.99 -5.89 -19.95
CA PHE A 30 -36.62 -4.79 -19.06
C PHE A 30 -36.52 -5.25 -17.60
N LYS A 31 -37.49 -6.04 -17.11
CA LYS A 31 -37.46 -6.59 -15.74
C LYS A 31 -36.25 -7.48 -15.49
N ASN A 32 -35.89 -8.33 -16.44
CA ASN A 32 -34.72 -9.20 -16.35
C ASN A 32 -33.42 -8.38 -16.34
N LEU A 33 -33.26 -7.42 -17.26
CA LEU A 33 -32.07 -6.56 -17.31
C LEU A 33 -31.87 -5.76 -16.02
N VAL A 34 -32.96 -5.28 -15.39
CA VAL A 34 -32.87 -4.58 -14.09
C VAL A 34 -32.48 -5.54 -12.95
N ALA A 35 -32.94 -6.78 -12.98
CA ALA A 35 -32.52 -7.80 -12.02
C ALA A 35 -31.04 -8.14 -12.18
N ASP A 36 -30.58 -8.37 -13.42
CA ASP A 36 -29.18 -8.66 -13.74
C ASP A 36 -28.27 -7.49 -13.34
N LEU A 37 -28.66 -6.26 -13.67
CA LEU A 37 -27.95 -5.05 -13.23
C LEU A 37 -27.82 -4.98 -11.70
N SER A 38 -28.89 -5.31 -10.97
CA SER A 38 -28.87 -5.29 -9.51
C SER A 38 -27.90 -6.32 -8.92
N LEU A 39 -27.81 -7.50 -9.53
CA LEU A 39 -26.87 -8.56 -9.15
C LEU A 39 -25.42 -8.15 -9.45
N GLU A 40 -25.15 -7.65 -10.66
CA GLU A 40 -23.82 -7.18 -11.07
C GLU A 40 -23.32 -6.05 -10.17
N LEU A 41 -24.19 -5.10 -9.79
CA LEU A 41 -23.82 -4.03 -8.87
C LEU A 41 -23.52 -4.54 -7.44
N ALA A 42 -24.25 -5.55 -6.97
CA ALA A 42 -23.99 -6.17 -5.67
C ALA A 42 -22.63 -6.90 -5.68
N ASP A 43 -22.36 -7.67 -6.72
CA ASP A 43 -21.07 -8.37 -6.89
C ASP A 43 -19.90 -7.39 -7.02
N ALA A 44 -20.07 -6.32 -7.80
CA ALA A 44 -19.08 -5.25 -7.92
C ALA A 44 -18.80 -4.60 -6.56
N LYS A 45 -19.83 -4.33 -5.75
CA LYS A 45 -19.66 -3.78 -4.40
C LYS A 45 -18.82 -4.70 -3.51
N MET A 46 -19.06 -6.01 -3.55
CA MET A 46 -18.29 -6.99 -2.77
C MET A 46 -16.83 -7.08 -3.22
N LYS A 47 -16.58 -7.10 -4.54
CA LYS A 47 -15.21 -7.09 -5.09
C LYS A 47 -14.47 -5.81 -4.70
N ILE A 48 -15.12 -4.65 -4.76
CA ILE A 48 -14.52 -3.39 -4.33
C ILE A 48 -14.21 -3.41 -2.83
N ALA A 49 -15.12 -3.89 -1.98
CA ALA A 49 -14.87 -4.00 -0.54
C ALA A 49 -13.63 -4.87 -0.24
N THR A 50 -13.48 -5.98 -0.95
CA THR A 50 -12.30 -6.86 -0.86
C THR A 50 -11.03 -6.12 -1.25
N LEU A 51 -11.02 -5.45 -2.42
CA LEU A 51 -9.87 -4.67 -2.90
C LEU A 51 -9.48 -3.53 -1.95
N VAL A 52 -10.46 -2.87 -1.33
CA VAL A 52 -10.20 -1.82 -0.33
C VAL A 52 -9.49 -2.39 0.89
N SER A 53 -9.92 -3.57 1.36
CA SER A 53 -9.28 -4.28 2.47
C SER A 53 -7.85 -4.68 2.14
N GLU A 54 -7.64 -5.31 0.98
CA GLU A 54 -6.29 -5.71 0.51
C GLU A 54 -5.36 -4.50 0.36
N ASN A 55 -5.87 -3.38 -0.16
CA ASN A 55 -5.09 -2.15 -0.30
C ASN A 55 -4.69 -1.56 1.06
N ALA A 56 -5.58 -1.62 2.06
CA ALA A 56 -5.26 -1.21 3.42
C ALA A 56 -4.15 -2.10 4.02
N GLU A 57 -4.25 -3.42 3.88
CA GLU A 57 -3.24 -4.36 4.36
C GLU A 57 -1.88 -4.15 3.66
N MET A 58 -1.88 -3.92 2.34
CA MET A 58 -0.65 -3.62 1.60
C MET A 58 -0.01 -2.31 2.06
N LYS A 59 -0.81 -1.28 2.32
CA LYS A 59 -0.30 0.00 2.85
C LYS A 59 0.31 -0.15 4.22
N GLU A 60 -0.29 -0.95 5.10
CA GLU A 60 0.28 -1.27 6.42
C GLU A 60 1.62 -2.00 6.28
N LYS A 61 1.71 -3.01 5.40
CA LYS A 61 2.97 -3.70 5.12
C LYS A 61 4.05 -2.76 4.60
N ILE A 62 3.70 -1.86 3.68
CA ILE A 62 4.63 -0.83 3.18
C ILE A 62 5.06 0.09 4.31
N GLN A 63 4.14 0.56 5.15
CA GLN A 63 4.46 1.41 6.28
C GLN A 63 5.39 0.69 7.28
N ALA A 64 5.14 -0.59 7.58
CA ALA A 64 6.00 -1.39 8.44
C ALA A 64 7.43 -1.53 7.86
N LEU A 65 7.57 -1.71 6.55
CA LEU A 65 8.88 -1.82 5.90
C LEU A 65 9.60 -0.47 5.75
N THR A 66 8.85 0.63 5.60
CA THR A 66 9.38 1.97 5.29
C THR A 66 9.52 2.89 6.50
N SER A 67 8.88 2.57 7.62
CA SER A 67 9.01 3.31 8.89
C SER A 67 10.35 3.10 9.58
N ALA A 68 11.16 2.13 9.14
CA ALA A 68 12.53 1.99 9.59
C ALA A 68 13.36 3.20 9.11
N THR A 69 13.99 3.89 10.07
CA THR A 69 14.68 5.18 9.90
C THR A 69 16.10 5.08 9.32
N GLY A 70 16.54 3.89 8.93
CA GLY A 70 17.89 3.63 8.42
C GLY A 70 18.02 3.80 6.90
N GLU A 71 19.27 3.83 6.43
CA GLU A 71 19.58 3.70 5.01
C GLU A 71 19.16 2.32 4.47
N VAL A 72 19.08 2.19 3.15
CA VAL A 72 18.82 0.90 2.49
C VAL A 72 20.04 0.01 2.65
N CYS A 73 19.86 -1.15 3.28
CA CYS A 73 20.93 -2.14 3.41
C CYS A 73 21.24 -2.77 2.04
N PRO A 74 22.52 -2.80 1.60
CA PRO A 74 22.91 -3.35 0.30
C PRO A 74 22.72 -4.88 0.19
N LYS A 75 22.57 -5.59 1.32
CA LYS A 75 22.41 -7.05 1.35
C LYS A 75 20.95 -7.50 1.33
N CYS A 76 20.09 -6.90 2.15
CA CYS A 76 18.69 -7.32 2.32
C CYS A 76 17.66 -6.31 1.80
N ASN A 77 18.11 -5.15 1.30
CA ASN A 77 17.28 -4.08 0.75
C ASN A 77 16.25 -3.44 1.72
N ASN A 78 16.36 -3.72 3.02
CA ASN A 78 15.53 -3.10 4.06
C ASN A 78 16.15 -1.77 4.55
N ARG A 79 15.31 -0.81 4.95
CA ARG A 79 15.71 0.51 5.49
C ARG A 79 16.15 0.47 6.96
N THR A 80 17.01 -0.48 7.28
CA THR A 80 17.42 -0.77 8.67
C THR A 80 18.93 -0.62 8.85
N PHE A 81 19.61 0.02 7.89
CA PHE A 81 21.05 0.23 7.92
C PHE A 81 21.37 1.52 8.68
N GLU A 82 21.85 1.37 9.91
CA GLU A 82 22.07 2.48 10.84
C GLU A 82 23.56 2.68 11.12
N LEU A 83 23.94 3.92 11.41
CA LEU A 83 25.30 4.28 11.78
C LEU A 83 25.54 3.92 13.25
N ILE A 84 26.43 2.96 13.52
CA ILE A 84 26.79 2.55 14.88
C ILE A 84 27.93 3.39 15.45
N SER A 85 28.95 3.67 14.64
CA SER A 85 30.09 4.44 15.12
C SER A 85 30.75 5.24 14.02
N THR A 86 31.37 6.35 14.42
CA THR A 86 32.27 7.12 13.56
C THR A 86 33.62 7.21 14.25
N ARG A 87 34.68 6.87 13.55
CA ARG A 87 36.06 6.91 14.04
C ARG A 87 36.95 7.65 13.03
N PRO A 88 38.06 8.26 13.45
CA PRO A 88 39.07 8.76 12.49
C PRO A 88 39.62 7.60 11.65
N HIS A 89 39.81 7.82 10.34
CA HIS A 89 40.36 6.76 9.46
C HIS A 89 41.81 6.43 9.88
N PRO A 90 42.23 5.15 9.96
CA PRO A 90 43.56 4.76 10.45
C PRO A 90 44.73 5.41 9.70
N THR A 91 44.59 5.63 8.40
CA THR A 91 45.66 6.18 7.54
C THR A 91 45.45 7.65 7.18
N PHE A 92 44.20 8.12 7.17
CA PHE A 92 43.80 9.41 6.61
C PHE A 92 43.08 10.30 7.63
N GLY A 93 43.05 9.89 8.90
CA GLY A 93 42.39 10.64 9.97
C GLY A 93 42.99 12.02 10.23
N GLU A 94 44.31 12.16 10.05
CA GLU A 94 44.99 13.47 10.17
C GLU A 94 44.60 14.46 9.06
N LEU A 95 44.17 13.95 7.90
CA LEU A 95 43.64 14.76 6.80
C LEU A 95 42.13 15.05 6.95
N GLY A 96 41.51 14.59 8.04
CA GLY A 96 40.11 14.84 8.37
C GLY A 96 39.13 13.75 7.93
N SER A 97 39.58 12.70 7.23
CA SER A 97 38.72 11.61 6.78
C SER A 97 38.23 10.77 7.96
N LYS A 98 36.95 10.41 7.94
CA LYS A 98 36.28 9.62 8.98
C LYS A 98 35.84 8.28 8.42
N GLU A 99 35.91 7.24 9.23
CA GLU A 99 35.35 5.93 8.95
C GLU A 99 34.05 5.77 9.73
N ARG A 100 32.96 5.54 9.01
CA ARG A 100 31.62 5.32 9.55
C ARG A 100 31.28 3.84 9.48
N GLN A 101 31.09 3.19 10.63
CA GLN A 101 30.62 1.82 10.71
C GLN A 101 29.09 1.81 10.72
N TYR A 102 28.52 1.19 9.71
CA TYR A 102 27.10 0.93 9.61
C TYR A 102 26.79 -0.55 9.90
N GLU A 103 25.61 -0.81 10.45
CA GLU A 103 25.09 -2.17 10.65
C GLU A 103 23.58 -2.21 10.37
N CYS A 104 23.14 -3.30 9.76
CA CYS A 104 21.74 -3.56 9.47
C CYS A 104 21.08 -4.36 10.58
N SER A 105 20.11 -3.79 11.29
CA SER A 105 19.38 -4.49 12.35
C SER A 105 18.52 -5.65 11.83
N GLY A 106 18.15 -5.65 10.55
CA GLY A 106 17.35 -6.71 9.93
C GLY A 106 18.11 -7.96 9.49
N CYS A 107 19.40 -7.86 9.12
CA CYS A 107 20.17 -9.01 8.61
C CYS A 107 21.59 -9.15 9.17
N GLY A 108 21.99 -8.27 10.10
CA GLY A 108 23.31 -8.28 10.73
C GLY A 108 24.46 -7.91 9.79
N PHE A 109 24.17 -7.34 8.61
CA PHE A 109 25.22 -6.91 7.68
C PHE A 109 25.89 -5.63 8.19
N SER A 110 27.22 -5.63 8.29
CA SER A 110 28.02 -4.49 8.72
C SER A 110 28.99 -4.05 7.63
N GLU A 111 29.15 -2.74 7.42
CA GLU A 111 30.10 -2.15 6.47
C GLU A 111 30.74 -0.90 7.05
N ALA A 112 32.03 -0.70 6.78
CA ALA A 112 32.74 0.53 7.09
C ALA A 112 32.84 1.38 5.82
N LYS A 113 32.35 2.64 5.89
CA LYS A 113 32.44 3.61 4.78
C LYS A 113 33.37 4.75 5.18
N MET A 114 34.33 5.05 4.32
CA MET A 114 35.15 6.25 4.43
C MET A 114 34.35 7.47 3.95
N VAL A 115 34.40 8.54 4.74
CA VAL A 115 33.80 9.84 4.45
C VAL A 115 34.93 10.86 4.47
N ASP A 116 35.19 11.45 3.31
CA ASP A 116 36.16 12.51 3.17
C ASP A 116 35.66 13.83 3.78
N PRO A 117 36.58 14.75 4.14
CA PRO A 117 36.27 16.02 4.80
C PRO A 117 35.33 16.94 4.01
#